data_AF-A0A971IEB8-F1
#
_entry.id   AF-A0A971IEB8-F1
#
_cell.length_a   1.000
_cell.length_b   1.000
_cell.length_c   1.000
_cell.angle_alpha   90.00
_cell.angle_beta   90.00
_cell.angle_gamma   90.00
#
_symmetry.space_group_name_H-M   'P 1'
#
loop_
_entity.id
_entity.type
_entity.pdbx_description
1 polymer ?
#
loop_
_entity_poly.entity_id
_entity_poly.type
_entity_poly.pdbx_seq_one_letter_code
_entity_poly.pdbx_strand_id
1 'polypeptide(L)'
;MTLADIWFFLVAALLTVYVVLDGFDLGAGVLYPFVARSEGDRHVIRASIGPVWDGNEVWLITGAGALFAAFPMVYATTFSGFYLAIMLVLFGLIVRAVSLEFRHHDSDWRALWDATFFLGSLVPALL
;
A
#
# COMPACT_ATOMS: atom_id res chain seq x y z
N MET A 1 -20.63 -12.88 22.85
CA MET A 1 -19.54 -12.96 21.86
C MET A 1 -19.49 -14.36 21.29
N THR A 2 -19.73 -14.47 19.99
CA THR A 2 -19.55 -15.68 19.19
C THR A 2 -18.14 -15.71 18.58
N LEU A 3 -17.77 -16.84 17.98
CA LEU A 3 -16.52 -16.94 17.20
C LEU A 3 -16.50 -15.96 16.02
N ALA A 4 -17.65 -15.72 15.39
CA ALA A 4 -17.79 -14.74 14.31
C ALA A 4 -17.49 -13.31 14.80
N ASP A 5 -17.95 -12.95 16.01
CA ASP A 5 -17.65 -11.62 16.59
C ASP A 5 -16.14 -11.45 16.82
N ILE A 6 -15.45 -12.49 17.30
CA ILE A 6 -13.99 -12.47 17.51
C ILE A 6 -13.27 -12.26 16.17
N TRP A 7 -13.62 -13.04 15.14
CA TRP A 7 -13.01 -12.91 13.81
C TRP A 7 -13.28 -11.54 13.17
N PHE A 8 -14.47 -10.99 13.39
CA PHE A 8 -14.79 -9.63 12.93
C PHE A 8 -13.84 -8.61 13.55
N PHE A 9 -13.63 -8.65 14.88
CA PHE A 9 -12.69 -7.75 15.55
C PHE A 9 -11.23 -7.98 15.12
N LEU A 10 -10.83 -9.23 14.88
CA LEU A 10 -9.48 -9.55 14.37
C LEU A 10 -9.26 -8.96 12.98
N VAL A 11 -10.21 -9.14 12.06
CA VAL A 11 -10.12 -8.55 10.71
C VAL A 11 -10.10 -7.02 10.79
N ALA A 12 -10.97 -6.42 11.61
CA ALA A 12 -10.97 -4.97 11.82
C ALA A 12 -9.62 -4.47 12.38
N ALA A 13 -9.02 -5.20 13.32
CA ALA A 13 -7.69 -4.88 13.86
C ALA A 13 -6.60 -5.01 12.79
N LEU A 14 -6.59 -6.08 12.00
CA LEU A 14 -5.63 -6.28 10.89
C LEU A 14 -5.68 -5.11 9.90
N LEU A 15 -6.88 -4.73 9.47
CA LEU A 15 -7.08 -3.60 8.55
C LEU A 15 -6.71 -2.26 9.19
N THR A 16 -6.99 -2.07 10.49
CA THR A 16 -6.59 -0.85 11.21
C THR A 16 -5.07 -0.73 11.28
N VAL A 17 -4.38 -1.82 11.59
CA VAL A 17 -2.91 -1.84 11.62
C VAL A 17 -2.36 -1.56 10.23
N TYR A 18 -2.92 -2.16 9.17
CA TYR A 18 -2.56 -1.84 7.79
C TYR A 18 -2.71 -0.34 7.50
N VAL A 19 -3.86 0.26 7.81
CA VAL A 19 -4.12 1.69 7.55
C VAL A 19 -3.16 2.59 8.33
N VAL A 20 -2.80 2.24 9.56
CA VAL A 20 -1.85 3.02 10.36
C VAL A 20 -0.43 2.89 9.83
N LEU A 21 0.00 1.68 9.50
CA LEU A 21 1.37 1.39 9.08
C LEU A 21 1.59 1.75 7.61
N ASP A 22 0.87 1.14 6.68
CA ASP A 22 1.07 1.45 5.25
C ASP A 22 0.49 2.83 4.87
N GLY A 23 -0.41 3.39 5.68
CA GLY A 23 -0.97 4.73 5.44
C GLY A 23 0.08 5.85 5.48
N PHE A 24 1.13 5.75 6.31
CA PHE A 24 2.21 6.73 6.26
C PHE A 24 3.12 6.51 5.05
N ASP A 25 3.31 5.27 4.60
CA ASP A 25 4.08 4.95 3.40
C ASP A 25 3.41 5.51 2.14
N LEU A 26 2.10 5.23 2.00
CA LEU A 26 1.27 5.78 0.93
C LEU A 26 1.21 7.31 1.01
N GLY A 27 1.05 7.86 2.22
CA GLY A 27 1.05 9.30 2.46
C GLY A 27 2.37 9.97 2.05
N ALA A 28 3.51 9.35 2.38
CA ALA A 28 4.83 9.82 1.96
C ALA A 28 4.95 9.87 0.44
N GLY A 29 4.47 8.83 -0.27
CA GLY A 29 4.45 8.81 -1.73
C GLY A 29 3.51 9.81 -2.38
N VAL A 30 2.31 10.01 -1.82
CA VAL A 30 1.35 11.02 -2.30
C VAL A 30 1.89 12.44 -2.12
N LEU A 31 2.54 12.72 -0.99
CA LEU A 31 3.09 14.05 -0.70
C LEU A 31 4.42 14.32 -1.42
N TYR A 32 5.11 13.25 -1.85
CA TYR A 32 6.45 13.27 -2.42
C TYR A 32 6.70 14.38 -3.47
N PRO A 33 5.89 14.56 -4.53
CA PRO A 33 6.15 15.60 -5.53
C PRO A 33 5.95 17.03 -5.00
N PHE A 34 5.21 17.22 -3.89
CA PHE A 34 4.87 18.54 -3.35
C PHE A 34 5.85 19.01 -2.27
N VAL A 35 6.39 18.08 -1.48
CA VAL A 35 7.27 18.41 -0.34
C VAL A 35 8.75 18.20 -0.65
N ALA A 36 9.10 17.33 -1.60
CA ALA A 36 10.49 17.00 -1.92
C ALA A 36 11.08 17.96 -2.98
N ARG A 37 11.64 19.08 -2.49
CA ARG A 37 12.15 20.17 -3.36
C ARG A 37 13.60 19.97 -3.82
N SER A 38 14.37 19.16 -3.11
CA SER A 38 15.75 18.80 -3.45
C SER A 38 15.94 17.29 -3.55
N GLU A 39 17.02 16.83 -4.19
CA GLU A 39 17.38 15.39 -4.19
C GLU A 39 17.65 14.87 -2.76
N GLY A 40 18.10 15.75 -1.85
CA GLY A 40 18.25 15.43 -0.43
C GLY A 40 16.90 15.12 0.23
N ASP A 41 15.90 15.99 0.04
CA ASP A 41 14.55 15.77 0.57
C ASP A 41 13.94 14.48 0.02
N ARG A 42 14.11 14.25 -1.29
CA ARG A 42 13.65 13.03 -1.97
C ARG A 42 14.27 11.78 -1.36
N HIS A 43 15.57 11.82 -1.09
CA HIS A 43 16.27 10.71 -0.44
C HIS A 43 15.78 10.50 0.99
N VAL A 44 15.61 11.55 1.79
CA VAL A 44 15.13 11.47 3.18
C VAL A 44 13.75 10.80 3.25
N ILE A 45 12.82 11.20 2.37
CA ILE A 45 11.46 10.62 2.35
C ILE A 45 11.53 9.13 2.01
N ARG A 46 12.25 8.74 0.95
CA ARG A 46 12.39 7.31 0.60
C ARG A 46 13.10 6.50 1.70
N ALA A 47 14.12 7.08 2.32
CA ALA A 47 14.86 6.44 3.41
C ALA A 47 14.02 6.25 4.68
N SER A 48 13.02 7.11 4.92
CA SER A 48 12.11 6.96 6.07
C SER A 48 11.15 5.78 5.98
N ILE A 49 10.82 5.34 4.76
CA ILE A 49 9.88 4.23 4.51
C ILE A 49 10.58 2.94 4.07
N GLY A 50 11.76 3.06 3.43
CA GLY A 50 12.52 1.96 2.85
C GLY A 50 12.69 0.72 3.75
N PRO A 51 13.00 0.87 5.05
CA PRO A 51 13.19 -0.29 5.93
C PRO A 51 11.92 -1.04 6.34
N VAL A 52 10.73 -0.48 6.12
CA VAL A 52 9.47 -0.96 6.74
C VAL A 52 8.32 -1.19 5.77
N TRP A 53 8.31 -0.55 4.59
CA TRP A 53 7.17 -0.59 3.67
C TRP A 53 6.76 -2.01 3.26
N ASP A 54 7.73 -2.88 2.95
CA ASP A 54 7.46 -4.27 2.54
C ASP A 54 6.81 -5.08 3.67
N GLY A 55 7.23 -4.82 4.92
CA GLY A 55 6.60 -5.40 6.10
C GLY A 55 5.20 -4.86 6.38
N ASN A 56 4.94 -3.60 6.04
CA ASN A 56 3.63 -2.97 6.23
C ASN A 56 2.58 -3.55 5.27
N GLU A 57 2.95 -3.89 4.04
CA GLU A 57 2.06 -4.54 3.07
C GLU A 57 1.56 -5.93 3.52
N VAL A 58 2.33 -6.65 4.36
CA VAL A 58 1.93 -7.97 4.88
C VAL A 58 0.62 -7.91 5.67
N TRP A 59 0.31 -6.77 6.30
CA TRP A 59 -0.94 -6.60 7.03
C TRP A 59 -2.17 -6.59 6.11
N LEU A 60 -2.05 -6.02 4.91
CA LEU A 60 -3.10 -6.08 3.89
C LEU A 60 -3.33 -7.51 3.42
N ILE A 61 -2.25 -8.22 3.10
CA ILE A 61 -2.29 -9.62 2.63
C ILE A 61 -2.93 -10.51 3.70
N THR A 62 -2.54 -10.32 4.96
CA THR A 62 -3.08 -11.06 6.11
C THR A 62 -4.55 -10.73 6.34
N GLY A 63 -4.95 -9.46 6.24
CA GLY A 63 -6.35 -9.04 6.32
C GLY A 63 -7.22 -9.69 5.24
N ALA A 64 -6.76 -9.71 3.99
CA ALA A 64 -7.44 -10.38 2.88
C ALA A 64 -7.51 -11.91 3.09
N GLY A 65 -6.44 -12.54 3.54
CA GLY A 65 -6.41 -13.96 3.89
C GLY A 65 -7.35 -14.31 5.05
N ALA A 66 -7.43 -13.47 6.07
CA ALA A 66 -8.35 -13.63 7.19
C ALA A 66 -9.81 -13.50 6.74
N LEU A 67 -10.13 -12.55 5.83
CA LEU A 67 -11.45 -12.47 5.20
C LEU A 67 -11.79 -13.75 4.43
N PHE A 68 -10.85 -14.27 3.64
CA PHE A 68 -11.04 -15.52 2.90
C PHE A 68 -11.32 -16.71 3.83
N ALA A 69 -10.59 -16.81 4.94
CA ALA A 69 -10.72 -17.93 5.89
C ALA A 69 -11.99 -17.83 6.77
N ALA A 70 -12.29 -16.66 7.32
CA ALA A 70 -13.35 -16.48 8.30
C ALA A 70 -14.70 -16.05 7.68
N PHE A 71 -14.66 -15.29 6.58
CA PHE A 71 -15.83 -14.71 5.92
C PHE A 71 -15.76 -14.88 4.39
N PRO A 72 -15.72 -16.12 3.88
CA PRO A 72 -15.46 -16.40 2.46
C PRO A 72 -16.45 -15.74 1.51
N MET A 73 -17.72 -15.59 1.92
CA MET A 73 -18.71 -14.89 1.11
C MET A 73 -18.39 -13.40 0.98
N VAL A 74 -17.97 -12.73 2.07
CA VAL A 74 -17.57 -11.32 2.05
C VAL A 74 -16.33 -11.13 1.18
N TYR A 75 -15.35 -12.02 1.31
CA TYR A 75 -14.17 -12.01 0.43
C TYR A 75 -14.58 -12.12 -1.04
N ALA A 76 -15.37 -13.14 -1.39
CA ALA A 76 -15.75 -13.39 -2.78
C ALA A 76 -16.58 -12.25 -3.38
N THR A 77 -17.59 -11.72 -2.66
CA THR A 77 -18.41 -10.62 -3.17
C THR A 77 -17.62 -9.32 -3.30
N THR A 78 -16.75 -9.01 -2.34
CA THR A 78 -15.94 -7.78 -2.38
C THR A 78 -14.92 -7.84 -3.52
N PHE A 79 -14.15 -8.93 -3.62
CA PHE A 79 -13.11 -9.07 -4.65
C PHE A 79 -13.65 -9.18 -6.07
N SER A 80 -14.82 -9.81 -6.26
CA SER A 80 -15.46 -9.87 -7.58
C SER A 80 -16.27 -8.62 -7.92
N GLY A 81 -16.99 -8.04 -6.95
CA GLY A 81 -17.80 -6.84 -7.17
C GLY A 81 -16.98 -5.59 -7.43
N PHE A 82 -15.82 -5.47 -6.77
CA PHE A 82 -14.86 -4.38 -6.97
C PHE A 82 -13.65 -4.81 -7.80
N TYR A 83 -13.82 -5.79 -8.70
CA TYR A 83 -12.71 -6.39 -9.45
C TYR A 83 -11.77 -5.36 -10.06
N LEU A 84 -12.30 -4.39 -10.82
CA LEU A 84 -11.46 -3.40 -11.49
C LEU A 84 -10.72 -2.51 -10.48
N ALA A 85 -11.39 -2.08 -9.40
CA ALA A 85 -10.77 -1.25 -8.37
C ALA A 85 -9.64 -2.01 -7.66
N ILE A 86 -9.87 -3.26 -7.26
CA ILE A 86 -8.86 -4.10 -6.60
C ILE A 86 -7.68 -4.41 -7.53
N MET A 87 -7.93 -4.60 -8.83
CA MET A 87 -6.85 -4.73 -9.81
C MET A 87 -6.02 -3.45 -9.90
N LEU A 88 -6.64 -2.27 -9.89
CA LEU A 88 -5.92 -0.99 -9.89
C LEU A 88 -5.11 -0.79 -8.60
N VAL A 89 -5.65 -1.16 -7.43
CA VAL A 89 -4.92 -1.15 -6.16
C VAL A 89 -3.69 -2.06 -6.26
N LEU A 90 -3.86 -3.30 -6.72
CA LEU A 90 -2.77 -4.26 -6.88
C LEU A 90 -1.66 -3.73 -7.80
N PHE A 91 -2.02 -3.22 -8.99
CA PHE A 91 -1.05 -2.64 -9.89
C PHE A 91 -0.37 -1.40 -9.30
N GLY A 92 -1.11 -0.55 -8.57
CA GLY A 92 -0.56 0.60 -7.87
C GLY A 92 0.52 0.21 -6.86
N LEU A 93 0.23 -0.78 -6.01
CA LEU A 93 1.18 -1.31 -5.02
C LEU A 93 2.43 -1.92 -5.69
N ILE A 94 2.27 -2.71 -6.75
CA ILE A 94 3.40 -3.25 -7.53
C ILE A 94 4.27 -2.11 -8.09
N VAL A 95 3.65 -1.10 -8.70
CA VAL A 95 4.37 0.04 -9.27
C VAL A 95 5.10 0.83 -8.19
N ARG A 96 4.50 0.99 -7.00
CA ARG A 96 5.13 1.63 -5.84
C ARG A 96 6.39 0.89 -5.41
N ALA A 97 6.31 -0.42 -5.20
CA ALA A 97 7.44 -1.27 -4.84
C ALA A 97 8.59 -1.15 -5.86
N VAL A 98 8.28 -1.32 -7.15
CA VAL A 98 9.27 -1.20 -8.23
C VAL A 98 9.89 0.19 -8.26
N SER A 99 9.10 1.25 -8.08
CA SER A 99 9.63 2.62 -8.10
C SER A 99 10.65 2.88 -7.00
N LEU A 100 10.46 2.33 -5.79
CA LEU A 100 11.39 2.52 -4.67
C LEU A 100 12.73 1.81 -4.89
N GLU A 101 12.68 0.57 -5.38
CA GLU A 101 13.87 -0.26 -5.62
C GLU A 101 14.69 0.25 -6.82
N PHE A 102 14.02 0.57 -7.93
CA PHE A 102 14.71 0.92 -9.19
C PHE A 102 15.19 2.37 -9.22
N ARG A 103 14.59 3.29 -8.44
CA ARG A 103 14.99 4.70 -8.37
C ARG A 103 16.46 4.91 -7.97
N HIS A 104 17.05 3.98 -7.24
CA HIS A 104 18.46 4.02 -6.83
C HIS A 104 19.43 3.48 -7.89
N HIS A 105 18.96 2.56 -8.73
CA HIS A 105 19.76 1.85 -9.71
C HIS A 105 19.73 2.50 -11.10
N ASP A 106 18.67 3.25 -11.40
CA ASP A 106 18.45 3.86 -12.71
C ASP A 106 18.40 5.39 -12.61
N SER A 107 19.56 6.02 -12.83
CA SER A 107 19.71 7.47 -12.76
C SER A 107 19.10 8.21 -13.95
N ASP A 108 18.85 7.53 -15.06
CA ASP A 108 18.38 8.17 -16.28
C ASP A 108 16.87 8.37 -16.25
N TRP A 109 16.16 7.50 -15.51
CA TRP A 109 14.70 7.50 -15.39
C TRP A 109 14.17 8.00 -14.04
N ARG A 110 14.96 8.79 -13.31
CA ARG A 110 14.58 9.31 -11.97
C ARG A 110 13.20 9.99 -11.93
N ALA A 111 12.89 10.82 -12.93
CA ALA A 111 11.61 11.52 -12.99
C ALA A 111 10.43 10.58 -13.21
N LEU A 112 10.62 9.51 -14.00
CA LEU A 112 9.60 8.48 -14.18
C LEU A 112 9.35 7.75 -12.87
N TRP A 113 10.40 7.30 -12.19
CA TRP A 113 10.30 6.61 -10.91
C TRP A 113 9.66 7.49 -9.82
N ASP A 114 9.97 8.78 -9.79
CA ASP A 114 9.36 9.73 -8.88
C ASP A 114 7.85 9.92 -9.17
N ALA A 115 7.44 9.92 -10.45
CA ALA A 115 6.04 10.02 -10.86
C ALA A 115 5.26 8.72 -10.59
N THR A 116 5.87 7.56 -10.85
CA THR A 116 5.25 6.26 -10.59
C THR A 116 5.18 5.95 -9.10
N PHE A 117 6.12 6.44 -8.29
CA PHE A 117 6.03 6.39 -6.83
C PHE A 117 4.81 7.16 -6.31
N PHE A 118 4.57 8.36 -6.84
CA PHE A 118 3.38 9.15 -6.52
C PHE A 118 2.08 8.44 -6.93
N LEU A 119 1.97 8.00 -8.19
CA LEU A 119 0.76 7.33 -8.69
C LEU A 119 0.50 5.99 -8.01
N GLY A 120 1.55 5.19 -7.81
CA GLY A 120 1.51 3.91 -7.11
C GLY A 120 1.13 4.04 -5.63
N SER A 121 1.26 5.24 -5.06
CA SER A 121 0.80 5.53 -3.69
C SER A 121 -0.59 6.16 -3.66
N LEU A 122 -0.92 7.01 -4.63
CA LEU A 122 -2.22 7.68 -4.71
C LEU A 122 -3.36 6.71 -5.04
N VAL A 123 -3.15 5.81 -6.01
CA VAL A 123 -4.21 4.91 -6.47
C VAL A 123 -4.69 3.98 -5.35
N PRO A 124 -3.80 3.28 -4.60
CA PRO A 124 -4.22 2.47 -3.46
C PRO A 124 -4.79 3.28 -2.29
N ALA A 125 -4.35 4.51 -2.08
CA ALA A 125 -4.88 5.35 -1.00
C ALA A 125 -6.28 5.90 -1.29
N LEU A 126 -6.62 6.07 -2.57
CA LEU A 126 -7.90 6.64 -3.01
C LEU A 126 -9.01 5.59 -3.16
N LEU A 127 -8.65 4.38 -3.60
CA LEU A 127 -9.57 3.27 -3.90
C LEU A 127 -9.75 2.36 -2.69
#